data_AF-A0A2M7V6E5-F1
#
_entry.id   AF-A0A2M7V6E5-F1
#
_cell.length_a   1.000
_cell.length_b   1.000
_cell.length_c   1.000
_cell.angle_alpha   90.00
_cell.angle_beta   90.00
_cell.angle_gamma   90.00
#
_symmetry.space_group_name_H-M   'P 1'
#
loop_
_entity.id
_entity.type
_entity.pdbx_description
1 polymer ?
#
loop_
_entity_poly.entity_id
_entity_poly.type
_entity_poly.pdbx_seq_one_letter_code
_entity_poly.pdbx_strand_id
1 'polypeptide(L)'
;MTQQSKQFSFLESRIYAMMDDAGLSAMSEETMNQFLPQFVAEAERRIGLAYTALLDESGSDAFAALFEGEDISQDEIKAFLEQHVPQYQEVAQKTLEAFAKEFKVAVAEIE
;
A
#
# COMPACT_ATOMS: atom_id res chain seq x y z
N MET A 1 19.41 -16.01 -7.38
CA MET A 1 19.15 -15.14 -6.20
C MET A 1 18.32 -13.97 -6.70
N THR A 2 17.02 -14.07 -6.47
CA THR A 2 15.95 -13.36 -7.17
C THR A 2 15.89 -11.89 -6.73
N GLN A 3 16.03 -10.96 -7.68
CA GLN A 3 15.97 -9.51 -7.49
C GLN A 3 14.52 -9.00 -7.31
N GLN A 4 13.79 -9.52 -6.33
CA GLN A 4 12.40 -9.09 -6.06
C GLN A 4 12.28 -8.00 -4.98
N SER A 5 13.39 -7.50 -4.44
CA SER A 5 13.42 -6.73 -3.18
C SER A 5 13.45 -5.20 -3.29
N LYS A 6 13.30 -4.60 -4.47
CA LYS A 6 13.45 -3.14 -4.61
C LYS A 6 12.16 -2.32 -4.57
N GLN A 7 11.02 -2.83 -5.01
CA GLN A 7 9.78 -2.05 -5.05
C GLN A 7 9.01 -2.07 -3.72
N PHE A 8 9.10 -3.19 -2.98
CA PHE A 8 8.60 -3.27 -1.60
C PHE A 8 9.30 -2.29 -0.66
N SER A 9 10.51 -1.84 -0.98
CA SER A 9 11.26 -0.91 -0.13
C SER A 9 10.56 0.44 0.09
N PHE A 10 9.78 0.95 -0.87
CA PHE A 10 9.08 2.24 -0.69
C PHE A 10 7.84 2.10 0.18
N LEU A 11 7.00 1.09 -0.07
CA LEU A 11 5.78 0.88 0.72
C LEU A 11 6.14 0.44 2.15
N GLU A 12 7.08 -0.49 2.29
CA GLU A 12 7.60 -0.92 3.59
C GLU A 12 8.23 0.25 4.34
N SER A 13 9.06 1.09 3.72
CA SER A 13 9.65 2.25 4.42
C SER A 13 8.60 3.28 4.84
N ARG A 14 7.54 3.46 4.06
CA ARG A 14 6.41 4.33 4.44
C ARG A 14 5.60 3.74 5.59
N ILE A 15 5.38 2.43 5.58
CA ILE A 15 4.69 1.73 6.66
C ILE A 15 5.54 1.73 7.93
N TYR A 16 6.85 1.53 7.82
CA TYR A 16 7.78 1.68 8.94
C TYR A 16 7.75 3.08 9.53
N ALA A 17 7.84 4.11 8.69
CA ALA A 17 7.74 5.50 9.14
C ALA A 17 6.38 5.78 9.81
N MET A 18 5.30 5.23 9.26
CA MET A 18 3.96 5.30 9.85
C MET A 18 3.91 4.64 11.24
N MET A 19 4.49 3.46 11.39
CA MET A 19 4.53 2.72 12.67
C MET A 19 5.37 3.47 13.71
N ASP A 20 6.51 4.01 13.30
CA ASP A 20 7.36 4.86 14.16
C ASP A 20 6.62 6.12 14.63
N ASP A 21 6.01 6.86 13.70
CA ASP A 21 5.17 8.03 14.00
C ASP A 21 3.99 7.68 14.92
N ALA A 22 3.53 6.43 14.90
CA ALA A 22 2.45 5.92 15.74
C ALA A 22 2.88 5.52 17.15
N GLY A 23 4.17 5.64 17.49
CA GLY A 23 4.71 5.21 18.77
C GLY A 23 4.91 3.70 18.88
N LEU A 24 4.73 2.96 17.78
CA LEU A 24 4.95 1.51 17.75
C LEU A 24 6.41 1.12 17.62
N SER A 25 7.32 2.06 17.39
CA SER A 25 8.76 1.76 17.46
C SER A 25 9.20 1.31 18.86
N ALA A 26 8.34 1.47 19.87
CA ALA A 26 8.49 0.87 21.19
C ALA A 26 8.20 -0.65 21.23
N MET A 27 7.57 -1.22 20.19
CA MET A 27 7.40 -2.67 20.06
C MET A 27 8.76 -3.34 19.84
N SER A 28 8.91 -4.58 20.31
CA SER A 28 10.14 -5.34 20.05
C SER A 28 10.30 -5.62 18.55
N GLU A 29 11.55 -5.73 18.07
CA GLU A 29 11.83 -6.08 16.67
C GLU A 29 11.15 -7.39 16.24
N GLU A 30 11.06 -8.36 17.15
CA GLU A 30 10.35 -9.63 16.90
C GLU A 30 8.86 -9.41 16.65
N THR A 31 8.23 -8.58 17.47
CA THR A 31 6.83 -8.20 17.31
C THR A 31 6.62 -7.41 16.01
N MET A 32 7.51 -6.46 15.72
CA MET A 32 7.48 -5.67 14.49
C MET A 32 7.53 -6.56 13.25
N ASN A 33 8.46 -7.52 13.20
CA ASN A 33 8.61 -8.45 12.08
C ASN A 33 7.40 -9.38 11.88
N GLN A 34 6.66 -9.68 12.96
CA GLN A 34 5.43 -10.49 12.86
C GLN A 34 4.25 -9.70 12.29
N PHE A 35 4.13 -8.41 12.63
CA PHE A 35 3.00 -7.59 12.23
C PHE A 35 3.23 -6.83 10.93
N LEU A 36 4.47 -6.47 10.60
CA LEU A 36 4.79 -5.69 9.40
C LEU A 36 4.21 -6.30 8.10
N PRO A 37 4.31 -7.62 7.83
CA PRO A 37 3.72 -8.19 6.61
C PRO A 37 2.19 -8.01 6.54
N GLN A 38 1.52 -8.02 7.70
CA GLN A 38 0.07 -7.81 7.80
C GLN A 38 -0.28 -6.35 7.53
N PHE A 39 0.53 -5.41 8.03
CA PHE A 39 0.39 -3.99 7.72
C PHE A 39 0.62 -3.69 6.24
N VAL A 40 1.63 -4.29 5.64
CA VAL A 40 1.90 -4.19 4.20
C VAL A 40 0.71 -4.67 3.41
N ALA A 41 0.21 -5.89 3.67
CA ALA A 41 -0.94 -6.44 2.96
C ALA A 41 -2.20 -5.57 3.10
N GLU A 42 -2.47 -5.06 4.30
CA GLU A 42 -3.64 -4.20 4.54
C GLU A 42 -3.49 -2.83 3.87
N ALA A 43 -2.29 -2.24 3.89
CA ALA A 43 -2.00 -1.00 3.18
C ALA A 43 -2.16 -1.16 1.66
N GLU A 44 -1.61 -2.23 1.08
CA GLU A 44 -1.76 -2.56 -0.34
C GLU A 44 -3.24 -2.73 -0.72
N ARG A 45 -4.00 -3.47 0.10
CA ARG A 45 -5.44 -3.65 -0.11
C ARG A 45 -6.18 -2.31 -0.11
N ARG A 46 -5.92 -1.45 0.88
CA ARG A 46 -6.57 -0.14 1.00
C ARG A 46 -6.22 0.78 -0.17
N ILE A 47 -4.95 0.79 -0.59
CA ILE A 47 -4.49 1.55 -1.75
C ILE A 47 -5.16 1.05 -3.03
N GLY A 48 -5.21 -0.27 -3.24
CA GLY A 48 -5.90 -0.87 -4.39
C GLY A 48 -7.39 -0.49 -4.43
N LEU A 49 -8.08 -0.51 -3.29
CA LEU A 49 -9.46 -0.04 -3.19
C LEU A 49 -9.59 1.45 -3.51
N ALA A 50 -8.69 2.29 -3.01
CA ALA A 50 -8.70 3.72 -3.30
C ALA A 50 -8.48 4.01 -4.79
N TYR A 51 -7.61 3.24 -5.47
CA TYR A 51 -7.39 3.35 -6.91
C TYR A 51 -8.61 2.91 -7.71
N THR A 52 -9.18 1.73 -7.39
CA THR A 52 -10.35 1.20 -8.12
C THR A 52 -11.56 2.11 -8.02
N ALA A 53 -11.72 2.85 -6.92
CA ALA A 53 -12.79 3.84 -6.76
C ALA A 53 -12.67 5.06 -7.68
N LEU A 54 -11.51 5.29 -8.30
CA LEU A 54 -11.24 6.41 -9.20
C LEU A 54 -11.32 6.03 -10.68
N LEU A 55 -11.48 4.74 -10.99
CA LEU A 55 -11.55 4.26 -12.36
C LEU A 55 -12.89 4.64 -13.00
N ASP A 56 -12.81 5.12 -14.24
CA ASP A 56 -13.96 5.18 -15.14
C ASP A 56 -14.18 3.83 -15.84
N GLU A 57 -15.13 3.76 -16.77
CA GLU A 57 -15.44 2.54 -17.52
C GLU A 57 -14.21 2.01 -18.27
N SER A 58 -13.47 2.91 -18.94
CA SER A 58 -12.22 2.58 -19.64
C SER A 58 -11.13 2.06 -18.70
N GLY A 59 -10.97 2.67 -17.53
CA GLY A 59 -10.04 2.22 -16.49
C GLY A 59 -10.44 0.89 -15.88
N SER A 60 -11.73 0.62 -15.76
CA SER A 60 -12.24 -0.66 -15.23
C SER A 60 -11.93 -1.81 -16.19
N ASP A 61 -12.12 -1.61 -17.49
CA ASP A 61 -11.77 -2.59 -18.52
C ASP A 61 -10.24 -2.81 -18.58
N ALA A 62 -9.46 -1.73 -18.52
CA ALA A 62 -8.00 -1.82 -18.48
C ALA A 62 -7.49 -2.54 -17.22
N PHE A 63 -8.15 -2.33 -16.08
CA PHE A 63 -7.85 -3.04 -14.83
C PHE A 63 -8.14 -4.53 -14.95
N ALA A 64 -9.27 -4.92 -15.54
CA ALA A 64 -9.59 -6.33 -15.77
C ALA A 64 -8.56 -6.99 -16.70
N ALA A 65 -8.18 -6.30 -17.79
CA ALA A 65 -7.22 -6.80 -18.77
C ALA A 65 -5.82 -7.05 -18.18
N LEU A 66 -5.41 -6.32 -17.15
CA LEU A 66 -4.15 -6.60 -16.44
C LEU A 66 -4.12 -8.05 -15.92
N PHE A 67 -5.23 -8.54 -15.37
CA PHE A 67 -5.30 -9.89 -14.77
C PHE A 67 -5.58 -11.02 -15.75
N GLU A 68 -5.75 -10.71 -17.04
CA GLU A 68 -5.84 -11.73 -18.09
C GLU A 68 -4.46 -12.27 -18.49
N GLY A 69 -3.38 -11.54 -18.18
CA GLY A 69 -1.99 -11.99 -18.36
C GLY A 69 -1.50 -12.86 -17.19
N GLU A 70 -0.66 -13.86 -17.48
CA GLU A 70 -0.09 -14.74 -16.45
C GLU A 70 0.99 -14.05 -15.58
N ASP A 71 1.59 -12.96 -16.07
CA ASP A 71 2.61 -12.18 -15.36
C ASP A 71 2.45 -10.69 -15.67
N ILE A 72 1.95 -9.92 -14.69
CA ILE A 72 1.91 -8.46 -14.75
C ILE A 72 3.24 -7.90 -14.24
N SER A 73 3.93 -7.10 -15.04
CA SER A 73 5.14 -6.40 -14.63
C SER A 73 4.84 -5.12 -13.84
N GLN A 74 5.83 -4.67 -13.07
CA GLN A 74 5.74 -3.42 -12.31
C GLN A 74 5.57 -2.19 -13.20
N ASP A 75 6.19 -2.21 -14.38
CA ASP A 75 6.10 -1.12 -15.35
C ASP A 75 4.68 -1.06 -15.96
N GLU A 76 4.03 -2.20 -16.17
CA GLU A 76 2.63 -2.27 -16.64
C GLU A 76 1.65 -1.73 -15.60
N ILE A 77 1.82 -2.08 -14.32
CA ILE A 77 1.01 -1.52 -13.22
C ILE A 77 1.20 -0.01 -13.17
N LYS A 78 2.44 0.47 -13.25
CA LYS A 78 2.74 1.89 -13.22
C LYS A 78 2.10 2.63 -14.39
N ALA A 79 2.21 2.09 -15.61
CA ALA A 79 1.60 2.69 -16.80
C ALA A 79 0.07 2.76 -16.66
N PHE A 80 -0.56 1.69 -16.16
CA PHE A 80 -1.99 1.68 -15.85
C PHE A 80 -2.37 2.79 -14.86
N LEU A 81 -1.65 2.91 -13.74
CA LEU A 81 -1.93 3.93 -12.73
C LEU A 81 -1.74 5.36 -13.26
N GLU A 82 -0.68 5.61 -14.03
CA GLU A 82 -0.43 6.92 -14.65
C GLU A 82 -1.53 7.32 -15.63
N GLN A 83 -2.11 6.35 -16.34
CA GLN A 83 -3.14 6.59 -17.34
C GLN A 83 -4.55 6.70 -16.76
N HIS A 84 -4.90 5.86 -15.78
CA HIS A 84 -6.28 5.69 -15.32
C HIS A 84 -6.54 6.17 -13.90
N VAL A 85 -5.49 6.48 -13.12
CA VAL A 85 -5.63 6.95 -11.73
C VAL A 85 -4.93 8.30 -11.57
N PRO A 86 -5.65 9.41 -11.80
CA PRO A 86 -5.09 10.75 -11.63
C PRO A 86 -4.49 10.91 -10.23
N GLN A 87 -3.27 11.43 -10.16
CA GLN A 87 -2.58 11.68 -8.88
C GLN A 87 -2.42 10.42 -8.00
N TYR A 88 -2.26 9.22 -8.58
CA TYR A 88 -2.17 7.96 -7.84
C TYR A 88 -1.18 7.99 -6.64
N GLN A 89 -0.05 8.68 -6.76
CA GLN A 89 0.92 8.81 -5.67
C GLN A 89 0.34 9.57 -4.45
N GLU A 90 -0.42 10.63 -4.69
CA GLU A 90 -1.08 11.41 -3.63
C GLU A 90 -2.22 10.60 -3.00
N VAL A 91 -2.95 9.82 -3.80
CA VAL A 91 -4.00 8.91 -3.32
C VAL A 91 -3.41 7.84 -2.41
N ALA A 92 -2.30 7.20 -2.80
CA ALA A 92 -1.61 6.24 -1.95
C ALA A 92 -1.11 6.88 -0.66
N GLN A 93 -0.50 8.06 -0.74
CA GLN A 93 -0.01 8.78 0.44
C GLN A 93 -1.14 9.09 1.41
N LYS A 94 -2.25 9.69 0.95
CA LYS A 94 -3.40 10.01 1.82
C LYS A 94 -4.02 8.75 2.42
N THR A 95 -4.06 7.65 1.67
CA THR A 95 -4.58 6.37 2.17
C THR A 95 -3.71 5.83 3.30
N LEU A 96 -2.39 5.89 3.16
CA LEU A 96 -1.44 5.50 4.19
C LEU A 96 -1.53 6.43 5.42
N GLU A 97 -1.65 7.73 5.24
CA GLU A 97 -1.81 8.70 6.34
C GLU A 97 -3.13 8.49 7.12
N ALA A 98 -4.22 8.18 6.41
CA ALA A 98 -5.49 7.85 7.05
C ALA A 98 -5.38 6.55 7.85
N PHE A 99 -4.76 5.52 7.27
CA PHE A 99 -4.53 4.25 7.94
C PHE A 99 -3.64 4.42 9.19
N ALA A 100 -2.56 5.21 9.08
CA ALA A 100 -1.70 5.59 10.19
C ALA A 100 -2.50 6.18 11.36
N LYS A 101 -3.42 7.11 11.05
CA LYS A 101 -4.22 7.80 12.05
C LYS A 101 -5.23 6.87 12.73
N GLU A 102 -5.93 6.03 11.96
CA GLU A 102 -6.83 5.00 12.50
C GLU A 102 -6.06 4.06 13.43
N PHE A 103 -4.88 3.66 13.00
CA PHE A 103 -4.05 2.74 13.73
C PHE A 103 -3.56 3.34 15.06
N LYS A 104 -3.09 4.60 15.06
CA LYS A 104 -2.73 5.32 16.29
C LYS A 104 -3.86 5.37 17.30
N VAL A 105 -5.09 5.64 16.84
CA VAL A 105 -6.28 5.65 17.70
C VAL A 105 -6.53 4.26 18.28
N ALA A 106 -6.50 3.22 17.45
CA ALA A 106 -6.74 1.85 17.90
C ALA A 106 -5.71 1.38 18.95
N VAL A 107 -4.44 1.78 18.83
CA VAL A 107 -3.40 1.46 19.83
C VAL A 107 -3.59 2.25 21.12
N ALA A 108 -3.89 3.55 21.03
CA ALA A 108 -4.12 4.39 22.19
C ALA A 108 -5.37 3.98 23.01
N GLU A 109 -6.32 3.26 22.42
CA GLU A 109 -7.47 2.68 23.12
C GLU A 109 -7.16 1.34 23.83
N ILE A 110 -6.00 0.74 23.56
CA ILE A 110 -5.56 -0.52 24.17
C ILE A 110 -4.64 -0.27 25.39
N GLU A 111 -4.04 0.92 25.51
CA GLU A 111 -3.27 1.39 26.69
C GLU A 111 -4.16 1.95 27.81
#